data_AF-L0FTM8-F1
#
_entry.id   AF-L0FTM8-F1
#
_cell.length_a   1.000
_cell.length_b   1.000
_cell.length_c   1.000
_cell.angle_alpha   90.00
_cell.angle_beta   90.00
_cell.angle_gamma   90.00
#
_symmetry.space_group_name_H-M   'P 1'
#
loop_
_entity.id
_entity.type
_entity.pdbx_description
1 polymer ?
#
loop_
_entity_poly.entity_id
_entity_poly.type
_entity_poly.pdbx_seq_one_letter_code
_entity_poly.pdbx_strand_id
1 'polypeptide(L)'
;MKQKYWILERNVLILIAIPLPVFAFAYLYTTSGNMELSIPSFPAWLNGVVLAAIIVLLAFSYVRFNRGMKTIKGRDIPIEDKVQEYGRLTMARFWQLFIAGFLCAFGLIVYENPGFTVAYAVTLILTSLAKPTPDRIIRLLRLKGEDREAVEGLKVREG
;
A
#
# COMPACT_ATOMS: atom_id res chain seq x y z
N MET A 1 -13.36 17.44 7.45
CA MET A 1 -12.47 16.95 6.35
C MET A 1 -10.94 17.08 6.54
N LYS A 2 -10.34 18.29 6.71
CA LYS A 2 -8.86 18.49 6.75
C LYS A 2 -8.13 17.54 7.70
N GLN A 3 -8.46 17.55 8.99
CA GLN A 3 -7.79 16.69 9.99
C GLN A 3 -7.82 15.19 9.62
N LYS A 4 -8.95 14.69 9.13
CA LYS A 4 -9.10 13.28 8.69
C LYS A 4 -8.15 12.94 7.52
N TYR A 5 -7.98 13.86 6.57
CA TYR A 5 -7.05 13.69 5.44
C TYR A 5 -5.60 13.58 5.92
N TRP A 6 -5.20 14.42 6.88
CA TRP A 6 -3.83 14.42 7.40
C TRP A 6 -3.52 13.17 8.23
N ILE A 7 -4.49 12.70 9.01
CA ILE A 7 -4.38 11.43 9.73
C ILE A 7 -4.23 10.28 8.73
N LEU A 8 -5.02 10.26 7.65
CA LEU A 8 -4.90 9.27 6.58
C LEU A 8 -3.51 9.32 5.93
N GLU A 9 -3.06 10.50 5.51
CA GLU A 9 -1.76 10.69 4.87
C GLU A 9 -0.62 10.22 5.78
N ARG A 10 -0.61 10.65 7.05
CA ARG A 10 0.39 10.22 8.04
C ARG A 10 0.38 8.71 8.23
N ASN A 11 -0.79 8.11 8.43
CA ASN A 11 -0.91 6.68 8.65
C ASN A 11 -0.44 5.88 7.43
N VAL A 12 -0.78 6.34 6.22
CA VAL A 12 -0.29 5.75 4.99
C VAL A 12 1.23 5.84 4.93
N LEU A 13 1.84 7.00 5.19
CA LEU A 13 3.29 7.15 5.18
C LEU A 13 3.98 6.21 6.18
N ILE A 14 3.42 6.05 7.39
CA ILE A 14 3.92 5.09 8.39
C ILE A 14 3.85 3.65 7.86
N LEU A 15 2.73 3.25 7.26
CA LEU A 15 2.56 1.92 6.66
C LEU A 15 3.54 1.67 5.49
N ILE A 16 3.99 2.71 4.80
CA ILE A 16 5.03 2.58 3.76
C ILE A 16 6.42 2.47 4.39
N ALA A 17 6.68 3.27 5.42
CA ALA A 17 8.01 3.42 6.00
C ALA A 17 8.46 2.19 6.80
N ILE A 18 7.54 1.48 7.46
CA ILE A 18 7.88 0.36 8.36
C ILE A 18 8.39 -0.90 7.61
N PRO A 19 7.77 -1.37 6.50
CA PRO A 19 8.28 -2.54 5.79
C PRO A 19 9.65 -2.33 5.15
N LEU A 20 10.03 -1.08 4.86
CA LEU A 20 11.26 -0.72 4.17
C LEU A 20 12.55 -1.13 4.91
N PRO A 21 12.78 -0.77 6.18
CA PRO A 21 13.95 -1.24 6.92
C PRO A 21 13.92 -2.76 7.14
N VAL A 22 12.74 -3.36 7.33
CA VAL A 22 12.61 -4.82 7.50
C VAL A 22 13.06 -5.55 6.23
N PHE A 23 12.61 -5.09 5.07
CA PHE A 23 13.05 -5.64 3.79
C PHE A 23 14.52 -5.33 3.50
N ALA A 24 15.01 -4.13 3.81
CA ALA A 24 16.40 -3.78 3.61
C ALA A 24 17.33 -4.68 4.44
N PHE A 25 16.96 -4.96 5.70
CA PHE A 25 17.67 -5.92 6.54
C PHE A 25 17.65 -7.32 5.92
N ALA A 26 16.48 -7.83 5.51
CA ALA A 26 16.33 -9.11 4.82
C ALA A 26 17.26 -9.22 3.59
N TYR A 27 17.25 -8.19 2.76
CA TYR A 27 18.02 -8.15 1.53
C TYR A 27 19.53 -8.09 1.77
N LEU A 28 19.98 -7.27 2.71
CA LEU A 28 21.39 -7.20 3.09
C LEU A 28 21.85 -8.53 3.69
N TYR A 29 21.04 -9.11 4.58
CA TYR A 29 21.32 -10.42 5.17
C TYR A 29 21.57 -11.48 4.10
N THR A 30 20.67 -11.62 3.12
CA THR A 30 20.81 -12.63 2.05
C THR A 30 21.92 -12.32 1.04
N THR A 31 22.38 -11.07 0.96
CA THR A 31 23.37 -10.64 -0.04
C THR A 31 24.79 -10.51 0.51
N SER A 32 24.94 -10.20 1.81
CA SER A 32 26.22 -9.84 2.41
C SER A 32 27.09 -11.03 2.81
N GLY A 33 26.61 -12.27 2.76
CA GLY A 33 27.39 -13.51 2.99
C GLY A 33 28.05 -13.67 4.37
N ASN A 34 28.01 -12.64 5.21
CA ASN A 34 28.73 -12.52 6.48
C ASN A 34 27.81 -12.67 7.71
N MET A 35 26.53 -13.00 7.51
CA MET A 35 25.57 -13.20 8.60
C MET A 35 25.00 -14.62 8.49
N GLU A 36 25.31 -15.47 9.46
CA GLU A 36 24.71 -16.79 9.60
C GLU A 36 23.63 -16.74 10.69
N LEU A 37 22.39 -16.42 10.30
CA LEU A 37 21.23 -16.70 11.14
C LEU A 37 20.79 -18.13 10.87
N SER A 38 20.65 -18.93 11.93
CA SER A 38 20.07 -20.27 11.88
C SER A 38 18.57 -20.20 11.67
N ILE A 39 18.15 -19.93 10.44
CA ILE A 39 16.74 -19.85 10.05
C ILE A 39 16.20 -21.27 9.88
N PRO A 40 15.04 -21.61 10.47
CA PRO A 40 14.42 -22.91 10.29
C PRO A 40 14.18 -23.19 8.81
N SER A 41 14.48 -24.41 8.35
CA SER A 41 14.18 -24.83 7.00
C SER A 41 12.68 -25.08 6.83
N PHE A 42 12.09 -24.47 5.80
CA PHE A 42 10.69 -24.68 5.43
C PHE A 42 10.60 -25.52 4.14
N PRO A 43 9.51 -26.29 3.94
CA PRO A 43 9.29 -27.03 2.72
C PRO A 43 9.37 -26.17 1.45
N ALA A 44 10.04 -26.66 0.40
CA ALA A 44 10.25 -25.93 -0.85
C ALA A 44 8.93 -25.53 -1.55
N TRP A 45 7.86 -26.30 -1.39
CA TRP A 45 6.56 -25.98 -1.98
C TRP A 45 5.95 -24.70 -1.40
N LEU A 46 6.28 -24.34 -0.15
CA LEU A 46 5.79 -23.11 0.48
C LEU A 46 6.37 -21.86 -0.18
N ASN A 47 7.58 -21.92 -0.77
CA ASN A 47 8.15 -20.79 -1.51
C ASN A 47 7.18 -20.30 -2.61
N GLY A 48 6.76 -21.23 -3.48
CA GLY A 48 5.81 -20.93 -4.56
C GLY A 48 4.46 -20.45 -4.03
N VAL A 49 3.98 -21.01 -2.93
CA VAL A 49 2.72 -20.61 -2.28
C VAL A 49 2.81 -19.17 -1.73
N VAL A 50 3.90 -18.80 -1.05
CA VAL A 50 4.07 -17.45 -0.50
C VAL A 50 4.19 -16.42 -1.63
N LEU A 51 4.97 -16.73 -2.67
CA LEU A 51 5.05 -15.87 -3.87
C LEU A 51 3.69 -15.69 -4.53
N ALA A 52 2.95 -16.77 -4.76
CA ALA A 52 1.60 -16.71 -5.31
C ALA A 52 0.66 -15.91 -4.40
N ALA A 53 0.75 -16.08 -3.08
CA ALA A 53 -0.05 -15.34 -2.11
C ALA A 53 0.22 -13.82 -2.18
N ILE A 54 1.48 -13.40 -2.35
CA ILE A 54 1.84 -11.98 -2.54
C ILE A 54 1.18 -11.46 -3.82
N ILE A 55 1.31 -12.17 -4.94
CA ILE A 55 0.71 -11.75 -6.23
C ILE A 55 -0.81 -11.63 -6.11
N VAL A 56 -1.46 -12.63 -5.52
CA VAL A 56 -2.92 -12.62 -5.27
C VAL A 56 -3.31 -11.47 -4.36
N LEU A 57 -2.54 -11.19 -3.31
CA LEU A 57 -2.79 -10.08 -2.39
C LEU A 57 -2.69 -8.72 -3.10
N LEU A 58 -1.68 -8.53 -3.95
CA LEU A 58 -1.52 -7.31 -4.75
C LEU A 58 -2.67 -7.13 -5.76
N ALA A 59 -3.03 -8.20 -6.47
CA ALA A 59 -4.14 -8.20 -7.42
C ALA A 59 -5.47 -7.93 -6.72
N PHE A 60 -5.72 -8.60 -5.59
CA PHE A 60 -6.92 -8.41 -4.78
C PHE A 60 -7.00 -6.98 -4.24
N SER A 61 -5.89 -6.41 -3.80
CA SER A 61 -5.80 -5.03 -3.34
C SER A 61 -6.20 -4.04 -4.44
N TYR A 62 -5.67 -4.24 -5.65
CA TYR A 62 -6.03 -3.44 -6.81
C TYR A 62 -7.51 -3.55 -7.18
N VAL A 63 -8.02 -4.78 -7.29
CA VAL A 63 -9.42 -5.05 -7.69
C VAL A 63 -10.40 -4.50 -6.66
N ARG A 64 -10.17 -4.74 -5.36
CA ARG A 64 -11.01 -4.24 -4.27
C ARG A 64 -11.09 -2.72 -4.26
N PHE A 65 -9.95 -2.04 -4.41
CA PHE A 65 -9.91 -0.59 -4.49
C PHE A 65 -10.68 -0.08 -5.71
N ASN A 66 -10.44 -0.64 -6.90
CA ASN A 66 -11.11 -0.20 -8.12
C ASN A 66 -12.62 -0.44 -8.09
N ARG A 67 -13.07 -1.56 -7.53
CA ARG A 67 -14.50 -1.85 -7.33
C ARG A 67 -15.13 -0.85 -6.35
N GLY A 68 -14.49 -0.61 -5.20
CA GLY A 68 -14.98 0.36 -4.23
C GLY A 68 -15.06 1.78 -4.81
N MET A 69 -14.07 2.19 -5.62
CA MET A 69 -14.09 3.48 -6.31
C MET A 69 -15.24 3.62 -7.32
N LYS A 70 -15.59 2.54 -8.03
CA LYS A 70 -16.76 2.54 -8.92
C LYS A 70 -18.05 2.73 -8.12
N THR A 71 -18.16 2.09 -6.96
CA THR A 71 -19.31 2.25 -6.05
C THR A 71 -19.44 3.68 -5.53
N ILE A 72 -18.36 4.31 -5.05
CA ILE A 72 -18.40 5.68 -4.51
C ILE A 72 -18.82 6.69 -5.59
N LYS A 73 -18.32 6.53 -6.82
CA LYS A 73 -18.65 7.42 -7.95
C LYS A 73 -20.13 7.41 -8.32
N GLY A 74 -20.78 6.25 -8.22
CA GLY A 74 -22.18 6.08 -8.60
C GLY A 74 -23.17 6.49 -7.51
N ARG A 75 -22.69 6.84 -6.30
CA ARG A 75 -23.53 7.25 -5.18
C ARG A 75 -23.75 8.75 -5.19
N ASP A 76 -25.01 9.14 -5.01
CA ASP A 76 -25.39 10.53 -4.75
C ASP A 76 -25.35 10.79 -3.24
N ILE A 77 -24.14 11.01 -2.74
CA ILE A 77 -23.85 11.31 -1.33
C ILE A 77 -22.98 12.56 -1.24
N PRO A 78 -23.00 13.29 -0.11
CA PRO A 78 -22.18 14.48 0.12
C PRO A 78 -20.69 14.22 -0.13
N ILE A 79 -19.96 15.27 -0.55
CA ILE A 79 -18.54 15.18 -0.85
C ILE A 79 -17.69 14.71 0.33
N GLU A 80 -18.01 15.15 1.55
CA GLU A 80 -17.31 14.73 2.77
C GLU A 80 -17.39 13.21 2.96
N ASP A 81 -18.55 12.61 2.69
CA ASP A 81 -18.74 11.17 2.78
C ASP A 81 -17.99 10.42 1.67
N LYS A 82 -17.95 10.97 0.45
CA LYS A 82 -17.15 10.39 -0.65
C LYS A 82 -15.66 10.37 -0.32
N VAL A 83 -15.15 11.46 0.26
CA VAL A 83 -13.74 11.58 0.68
C VAL A 83 -13.45 10.63 1.85
N GLN A 84 -14.39 10.46 2.79
CA GLN A 84 -14.25 9.52 3.88
C GLN A 84 -14.27 8.06 3.41
N GLU A 85 -15.17 7.68 2.50
CA GLU A 85 -15.18 6.34 1.89
C GLU A 85 -13.92 6.07 1.08
N TYR A 86 -13.43 7.05 0.32
CA TYR A 86 -12.14 7.00 -0.38
C TYR A 86 -10.99 6.73 0.60
N GLY A 87 -10.97 7.46 1.72
CA GLY A 87 -9.97 7.29 2.76
C GLY A 87 -9.98 5.89 3.36
N ARG A 88 -11.17 5.35 3.64
CA ARG A 88 -11.33 3.98 4.15
C ARG A 88 -10.83 2.92 3.15
N LEU A 89 -11.16 3.06 1.86
CA LEU A 89 -10.67 2.15 0.82
C LEU A 89 -9.15 2.24 0.65
N THR A 90 -8.61 3.47 0.72
CA THR A 90 -7.17 3.71 0.65
C THR A 90 -6.46 3.06 1.83
N MET A 91 -6.94 3.26 3.05
CA MET A 91 -6.37 2.66 4.25
C MET A 91 -6.37 1.13 4.18
N ALA A 92 -7.49 0.53 3.74
CA ALA A 92 -7.58 -0.92 3.54
C ALA A 92 -6.57 -1.42 2.49
N ARG A 93 -6.37 -0.67 1.41
CA ARG A 93 -5.36 -0.97 0.38
C ARG A 93 -3.94 -0.95 0.96
N PHE A 94 -3.61 0.06 1.76
CA PHE A 94 -2.28 0.19 2.36
C PHE A 94 -1.98 -0.87 3.42
N TRP A 95 -2.99 -1.34 4.16
CA TRP A 95 -2.81 -2.51 5.03
C TRP A 95 -2.45 -3.79 4.27
N GLN A 96 -3.05 -4.00 3.09
CA GLN A 96 -2.71 -5.15 2.25
C GLN A 96 -1.29 -5.03 1.67
N LEU A 97 -0.90 -3.83 1.22
CA LEU A 97 0.46 -3.57 0.73
C LEU A 97 1.51 -3.70 1.84
N PHE A 98 1.17 -3.29 3.06
CA PHE A 98 1.99 -3.49 4.25
C PHE A 98 2.25 -4.97 4.50
N ILE A 99 1.18 -5.79 4.54
CA ILE A 99 1.30 -7.24 4.70
C ILE A 99 2.12 -7.85 3.56
N ALA A 100 1.90 -7.43 2.32
CA ALA A 100 2.70 -7.88 1.17
C ALA A 100 4.19 -7.57 1.34
N GLY A 101 4.53 -6.36 1.84
CA GLY A 101 5.91 -5.98 2.11
C GLY A 101 6.59 -6.88 3.15
N PHE A 102 5.89 -7.19 4.25
CA PHE A 102 6.39 -8.13 5.26
C PHE A 102 6.52 -9.56 4.72
N LEU A 103 5.57 -10.03 3.93
CA LEU A 103 5.66 -11.34 3.28
C LEU A 103 6.84 -11.43 2.31
N CYS A 104 7.15 -10.35 1.59
CA CYS A 104 8.34 -10.31 0.73
C CYS A 104 9.62 -10.41 1.57
N ALA A 105 9.74 -9.66 2.67
CA ALA A 105 10.90 -9.73 3.54
C ALA A 105 11.06 -11.11 4.18
N PHE A 106 9.97 -11.69 4.68
CA PHE A 106 9.94 -13.03 5.24
C PHE A 106 10.34 -14.09 4.21
N GLY A 107 9.74 -14.06 3.02
CA GLY A 107 10.06 -15.02 1.97
C GLY A 107 11.51 -14.90 1.48
N LEU A 108 12.03 -13.68 1.42
CA LEU A 108 13.43 -13.45 1.06
C LEU A 108 14.38 -14.06 2.09
N ILE A 109 14.15 -13.82 3.38
CA ILE A 109 14.98 -14.38 4.47
C ILE A 109 14.94 -15.91 4.48
N VAL A 110 13.75 -16.50 4.32
CA VAL A 110 13.56 -17.94 4.50
C VAL A 110 14.00 -18.77 3.29
N TYR A 111 13.76 -18.27 2.08
CA TYR A 111 13.99 -19.04 0.86
C TYR A 111 15.13 -18.49 -0.01
N GLU A 112 15.67 -17.32 0.34
CA GLU A 112 16.74 -16.64 -0.40
C GLU A 112 16.45 -16.49 -1.90
N ASN A 113 15.16 -16.47 -2.25
CA ASN A 113 14.72 -16.48 -3.64
C ASN A 113 14.62 -15.04 -4.16
N PRO A 114 15.30 -14.70 -5.28
CA PRO A 114 15.28 -13.34 -5.84
C PRO A 114 13.88 -12.89 -6.29
N GLY A 115 12.94 -13.82 -6.49
CA GLY A 115 11.54 -13.52 -6.77
C GLY A 115 10.88 -12.66 -5.69
N PHE A 116 11.26 -12.80 -4.41
CA PHE A 116 10.75 -11.96 -3.34
C PHE A 116 11.24 -10.51 -3.44
N THR A 117 12.46 -10.30 -3.94
CA THR A 117 12.99 -8.96 -4.24
C THR A 117 12.23 -8.29 -5.36
N VAL A 118 11.94 -9.03 -6.44
CA VAL A 118 11.10 -8.52 -7.54
C VAL A 118 9.69 -8.19 -7.05
N ALA A 119 9.07 -9.08 -6.28
CA ALA A 119 7.74 -8.87 -5.71
C ALA A 119 7.70 -7.64 -4.78
N TYR A 120 8.76 -7.42 -4.00
CA TYR A 120 8.87 -6.24 -3.15
C TYR A 120 9.00 -4.95 -3.97
N ALA A 121 9.81 -4.95 -5.03
CA ALA A 121 9.92 -3.80 -5.93
C ALA A 121 8.57 -3.44 -6.57
N VAL A 122 7.81 -4.44 -7.02
CA VAL A 122 6.44 -4.24 -7.51
C VAL A 122 5.53 -3.67 -6.42
N THR A 123 5.63 -4.19 -5.19
CA THR A 123 4.88 -3.68 -4.03
C THR A 123 5.19 -2.21 -3.78
N LEU A 124 6.45 -1.79 -3.83
CA LEU A 124 6.85 -0.38 -3.68
C LEU A 124 6.29 0.51 -4.79
N ILE A 125 6.35 0.06 -6.05
CA ILE A 125 5.77 0.79 -7.19
C ILE A 125 4.28 1.00 -6.97
N LEU A 126 3.54 -0.08 -6.65
CA LEU A 126 2.10 0.00 -6.39
C LEU A 126 1.76 0.90 -5.21
N THR A 127 2.60 0.90 -4.18
CA THR A 127 2.48 1.72 -2.98
C THR A 127 2.72 3.20 -3.29
N SER A 128 3.76 3.52 -4.05
CA SER A 128 4.05 4.88 -4.52
C SER A 128 2.92 5.41 -5.39
N LEU A 129 2.46 4.58 -6.34
CA LEU A 129 1.30 4.86 -7.18
C LEU A 129 -0.03 4.79 -6.42
N ALA A 130 -0.09 4.50 -5.12
CA ALA A 130 -1.31 4.45 -4.32
C ALA A 130 -1.46 5.65 -3.36
N LYS A 131 -0.45 6.51 -3.24
CA LYS A 131 -0.45 7.65 -2.30
C LYS A 131 -1.73 8.50 -2.41
N PRO A 132 -2.39 8.82 -1.28
CA PRO A 132 -3.55 9.71 -1.26
C PRO A 132 -3.07 11.15 -1.38
N THR A 133 -3.13 11.72 -2.59
CA THR A 133 -2.92 13.15 -2.81
C THR A 133 -4.23 13.85 -3.14
N PRO A 134 -4.40 15.15 -2.88
CA PRO A 134 -5.64 15.85 -3.18
C PRO A 134 -5.96 15.82 -4.68
N ASP A 135 -4.93 15.97 -5.53
CA ASP A 135 -5.06 15.85 -6.99
C ASP A 135 -5.59 14.48 -7.42
N ARG A 136 -5.15 13.42 -6.75
CA ARG A 136 -5.63 12.08 -7.00
C ARG A 136 -7.08 11.92 -6.54
N ILE A 137 -7.45 12.46 -5.39
CA ILE A 137 -8.84 12.41 -4.90
C ILE A 137 -9.76 13.09 -5.92
N ILE A 138 -9.39 14.29 -6.39
CA ILE A 138 -10.13 15.04 -7.42
C ILE A 138 -10.28 14.22 -8.70
N ARG A 139 -9.16 13.69 -9.22
CA ARG A 139 -9.14 12.87 -10.45
C ARG A 139 -9.95 11.59 -10.29
N LEU A 140 -9.80 10.91 -9.17
CA LEU A 140 -10.43 9.63 -8.92
C LEU A 140 -11.90 9.75 -8.55
N LEU A 141 -12.37 10.85 -7.97
CA LEU A 141 -13.80 11.08 -7.71
C LEU A 141 -14.48 11.90 -8.81
N ARG A 142 -13.73 12.42 -9.79
CA ARG A 142 -14.20 13.27 -10.89
C ARG A 142 -14.91 14.53 -10.37
N LEU A 143 -14.34 15.16 -9.34
CA LEU A 143 -14.91 16.35 -8.70
C LEU A 143 -14.85 17.57 -9.62
N LYS A 144 -15.84 18.46 -9.51
CA LYS A 144 -15.97 19.70 -10.30
C LYS A 144 -16.51 20.83 -9.42
N GLY A 145 -16.26 22.09 -9.81
CA GLY A 145 -16.78 23.27 -9.11
C GLY A 145 -16.36 23.32 -7.64
N GLU A 146 -17.31 23.63 -6.77
CA GLU A 146 -17.11 23.78 -5.31
C GLU A 146 -16.50 22.53 -4.65
N ASP A 147 -16.88 21.32 -5.07
CA ASP A 147 -16.33 20.06 -4.53
C ASP A 147 -14.82 19.92 -4.80
N ARG A 148 -14.37 20.45 -5.94
CA ARG A 148 -12.95 20.44 -6.30
C ARG A 148 -12.19 21.41 -5.41
N GLU A 149 -12.70 22.62 -5.24
CA GLU A 149 -12.08 23.66 -4.40
C GLU A 149 -11.97 23.18 -2.94
N ALA A 150 -13.01 22.51 -2.43
CA ALA A 150 -13.01 21.93 -1.09
C ALA A 150 -11.87 20.91 -0.88
N VAL A 151 -11.54 20.11 -1.90
CA VAL A 151 -10.44 19.14 -1.84
C VAL A 151 -9.08 19.79 -2.13
N GLU A 152 -9.00 20.81 -2.99
CA GLU A 152 -7.77 21.58 -3.22
C GLU A 152 -7.33 22.33 -1.96
N GLY A 153 -8.29 22.84 -1.16
CA GLY A 153 -8.03 23.47 0.14
C GLY A 153 -7.35 22.56 1.17
N LEU A 154 -7.31 21.24 0.94
CA LEU A 154 -6.57 20.29 1.79
C LEU A 154 -5.04 20.40 1.62
N LYS A 155 -4.55 21.01 0.53
CA LYS A 155 -3.11 21.20 0.27
C LYS A 155 -2.45 22.18 1.23
N VAL A 156 -3.21 23.15 1.76
CA VAL A 156 -2.66 24.20 2.61
C VAL A 156 -2.50 23.67 4.04
N ARG A 157 -1.24 23.47 4.44
CA ARG A 157 -0.86 23.32 5.85
C ARG A 157 -0.98 24.68 6.52
N GLU A 158 -2.07 24.90 7.26
CA GLU A 158 -2.07 25.96 8.28
C GLU A 158 -0.97 25.56 9.29
N GLY A 159 0.11 26.36 9.28
CA GLY A 159 1.28 26.17 10.12
C GLY A 159 1.03 26.59 11.55
#